data_AF-A0A1G9XI85-F1
#
_entry.id   AF-A0A1G9XI85-F1
#
_cell.length_a   1.000
_cell.length_b   1.000
_cell.length_c   1.000
_cell.angle_alpha   90.00
_cell.angle_beta   90.00
_cell.angle_gamma   90.00
#
_symmetry.space_group_name_H-M   'P 1'
#
loop_
_entity.id
_entity.type
_entity.pdbx_description
1 polymer ?
#
loop_
_entity_poly.entity_id
_entity_poly.type
_entity_poly.pdbx_seq_one_letter_code
_entity_poly.pdbx_strand_id
1 'polypeptide(L)'
;MLDILQGTPLWVYAVYLWMCYYGVKACLGGRENRRSLMILPVVLVVWSLISLTPSILSSSAWVGGAVVASLVGMLLFNAEGARLDANGETLVLPGTWKTLLISQLFFAVKYYFGYQQTVHPLLLSTPAMLVAVGAVSGLTVGLFCGRAVRLQRALTALRRDKGVVLP
;
A
#
# COMPACT_ATOMS: atom_id res chain seq x y z
N MET A 1 -1.32 -21.15 -20.18
CA MET A 1 -0.52 -20.24 -19.30
C MET A 1 -0.04 -18.99 -20.04
N LEU A 2 0.20 -19.02 -21.37
CA LEU A 2 0.52 -17.82 -22.17
C LEU A 2 -0.73 -16.98 -22.56
N ASP A 3 -1.94 -17.53 -22.47
CA ASP A 3 -3.18 -16.82 -22.83
C ASP A 3 -3.47 -15.60 -21.93
N ILE A 4 -3.03 -15.64 -20.68
CA ILE A 4 -3.17 -14.52 -19.72
C ILE A 4 -2.40 -13.29 -20.20
N LEU A 5 -1.29 -13.47 -20.92
CA LEU A 5 -0.48 -12.37 -21.46
C LEU A 5 -1.01 -11.87 -22.81
N GLN A 6 -1.55 -12.76 -23.65
CA GLN A 6 -2.10 -12.43 -24.97
C GLN A 6 -3.43 -11.66 -24.90
N GLY A 7 -4.27 -11.90 -23.89
CA GLY A 7 -5.52 -11.16 -23.68
C GLY A 7 -5.36 -9.82 -22.96
N THR A 8 -4.13 -9.48 -22.52
CA THR A 8 -3.91 -8.28 -21.71
C THR A 8 -3.97 -7.02 -22.57
N PRO A 9 -4.83 -6.04 -22.23
CA PRO A 9 -4.83 -4.76 -22.93
C PRO A 9 -3.47 -4.05 -22.83
N LEU A 10 -3.05 -3.41 -23.92
CA LEU A 10 -1.76 -2.69 -23.99
C LEU A 10 -1.59 -1.64 -22.87
N TRP A 11 -2.68 -1.03 -22.40
CA TRP A 11 -2.64 -0.06 -21.31
C TRP A 11 -2.16 -0.66 -19.98
N VAL A 12 -2.33 -1.96 -19.76
CA VAL A 12 -1.85 -2.62 -18.53
C VAL A 12 -0.32 -2.65 -18.50
N TYR A 13 0.32 -2.89 -19.64
CA TYR A 13 1.78 -2.81 -19.75
C TYR A 13 2.28 -1.38 -19.54
N ALA A 14 1.53 -0.37 -20.00
CA ALA A 14 1.83 1.02 -19.70
C ALA A 14 1.74 1.32 -18.18
N VAL A 15 0.70 0.81 -17.49
CA VAL A 15 0.59 0.92 -16.03
C VAL A 15 1.71 0.15 -15.32
N TYR A 16 2.10 -1.02 -15.82
CA TYR A 16 3.22 -1.78 -15.26
C TYR A 16 4.55 -1.02 -15.36
N LEU A 17 4.86 -0.48 -16.54
CA LEU A 17 6.04 0.37 -16.76
C LEU A 17 6.00 1.62 -15.87
N TRP A 18 4.83 2.26 -15.76
CA TRP A 18 4.63 3.39 -14.87
C TRP A 18 4.88 3.02 -13.40
N MET A 19 4.37 1.87 -12.95
CA MET A 19 4.57 1.36 -11.59
C MET A 19 6.05 1.02 -11.33
N CYS A 20 6.74 0.43 -12.31
CA CYS A 20 8.18 0.20 -12.24
C CYS A 20 8.93 1.53 -12.10
N TYR A 21 8.61 2.52 -12.92
CA TYR A 21 9.20 3.85 -12.87
C TYR A 21 8.98 4.51 -11.50
N TYR A 22 7.76 4.49 -10.98
CA TYR A 22 7.44 5.03 -9.66
C TYR A 22 8.10 4.24 -8.52
N GLY A 23 8.19 2.91 -8.63
CA GLY A 23 8.88 2.07 -7.67
C GLY A 23 10.37 2.40 -7.61
N VAL A 24 11.03 2.55 -8.76
CA VAL A 24 12.44 2.96 -8.85
C VAL A 24 12.62 4.38 -8.33
N LYS A 25 11.73 5.30 -8.68
CA LYS A 25 11.73 6.67 -8.15
C LYS A 25 11.55 6.70 -6.63
N ALA A 26 10.72 5.82 -6.07
CA ALA A 26 10.56 5.67 -4.63
C ALA A 26 11.81 5.07 -3.95
N CYS A 27 12.60 4.28 -4.67
CA CYS A 27 13.92 3.82 -4.22
C CYS A 27 15.00 4.91 -4.26
N LEU A 28 14.82 6.00 -5.00
CA LEU A 28 15.75 7.13 -5.05
C LEU A 28 15.56 8.11 -3.88
N GLY A 29 14.56 7.88 -3.02
CA GLY A 29 14.25 8.72 -1.87
C GLY A 29 13.08 9.67 -2.12
N GLY A 30 12.27 9.89 -1.08
CA GLY A 30 11.04 10.68 -1.17
C GLY A 30 10.93 11.67 -0.02
N ARG A 31 10.38 12.86 -0.32
CA ARG A 31 9.91 13.81 0.69
C ARG A 31 8.42 13.56 0.92
N GLU A 32 8.09 13.06 2.10
CA GLU A 32 6.70 12.79 2.47
C GLU A 32 6.24 13.87 3.46
N ASN A 33 5.20 14.61 3.09
CA ASN A 33 4.62 15.64 3.94
C ASN A 33 3.60 15.00 4.91
N ARG A 34 3.57 15.46 6.17
CA ARG A 34 2.71 14.93 7.25
C ARG A 34 1.23 14.83 6.86
N ARG A 35 0.72 15.80 6.10
CA ARG A 35 -0.69 15.80 5.64
C ARG A 35 -0.96 14.68 4.63
N SER A 36 -0.06 14.46 3.68
CA SER A 36 -0.19 13.39 2.68
C SER A 36 -0.14 12.00 3.34
N LEU A 37 0.72 11.86 4.35
CA LEU A 37 0.85 10.67 5.20
C LEU A 37 -0.45 10.24 5.92
N MET A 38 -1.35 11.18 6.23
CA MET A 38 -2.64 10.88 6.86
C MET A 38 -3.80 10.81 5.85
N ILE A 39 -3.81 11.69 4.86
CA ILE A 39 -4.92 11.77 3.90
C ILE A 39 -4.94 10.51 3.02
N LEU A 40 -3.77 10.06 2.54
CA LEU A 40 -3.66 8.91 1.65
C LEU A 40 -4.27 7.62 2.23
N PRO A 41 -3.89 7.16 3.46
CA PRO A 41 -4.48 5.95 4.02
C PRO A 41 -5.98 6.10 4.31
N VAL A 42 -6.46 7.27 4.76
CA VAL A 42 -7.90 7.48 5.03
C VAL A 42 -8.71 7.37 3.73
N VAL A 43 -8.25 8.02 2.65
CA VAL A 43 -8.89 7.93 1.34
C VAL A 43 -8.89 6.49 0.84
N LEU A 44 -7.77 5.76 0.99
CA LEU A 44 -7.67 4.36 0.61
C LEU A 44 -8.61 3.45 1.40
N VAL A 45 -8.76 3.66 2.71
CA VAL A 45 -9.71 2.92 3.56
C VAL A 45 -11.14 3.15 3.06
N VAL A 46 -11.55 4.40 2.91
CA VAL A 46 -12.92 4.76 2.48
C VAL A 46 -13.19 4.21 1.08
N TRP A 47 -12.26 4.41 0.14
CA TRP A 47 -12.38 3.89 -1.22
C TRP A 47 -12.47 2.36 -1.25
N SER A 48 -11.66 1.68 -0.43
CA SER A 48 -11.68 0.21 -0.35
C SER A 48 -12.98 -0.31 0.23
N LEU A 49 -13.57 0.38 1.21
CA LEU A 49 -14.86 0.00 1.79
C LEU A 49 -16.00 0.18 0.79
N ILE A 50 -15.99 1.28 0.01
CA ILE A 50 -16.97 1.52 -1.06
C ILE A 50 -16.84 0.47 -2.18
N SER A 51 -15.61 0.06 -2.50
CA SER A 51 -15.34 -0.93 -3.54
C SER A 51 -15.62 -2.37 -3.09
N LEU A 52 -15.86 -2.61 -1.80
CA LEU A 52 -16.04 -3.95 -1.25
C LEU A 52 -17.49 -4.42 -1.47
N THR A 53 -17.65 -5.63 -2.01
CA THR A 53 -18.96 -6.26 -2.11
C THR A 53 -19.52 -6.56 -0.71
N PRO A 54 -20.76 -6.15 -0.38
CA PRO A 54 -21.34 -6.36 0.94
C PRO A 54 -21.61 -7.85 1.17
N SER A 55 -20.69 -8.52 1.86
CA SER A 55 -20.77 -9.93 2.24
C SER A 55 -19.94 -10.18 3.49
N ILE A 56 -20.47 -10.96 4.44
CA ILE A 56 -19.78 -11.30 5.70
C ILE A 56 -18.41 -11.94 5.44
N LEU A 57 -18.32 -12.79 4.40
CA LEU A 57 -17.07 -13.43 3.99
C LEU A 57 -16.04 -12.40 3.49
N SER A 58 -16.49 -11.45 2.66
CA SER A 58 -15.63 -10.42 2.10
C SER A 58 -15.17 -9.43 3.17
N SER A 59 -16.06 -9.04 4.08
CA SER A 59 -15.76 -8.12 5.20
C SER A 59 -14.82 -8.75 6.23
N SER A 60 -15.04 -10.01 6.62
CA SER A 60 -14.14 -10.71 7.56
C SER A 60 -12.74 -10.91 6.96
N ALA A 61 -12.67 -11.30 5.68
CA ALA A 61 -11.40 -11.39 4.95
C ALA A 61 -10.71 -10.04 4.83
N TRP A 62 -11.46 -8.96 4.58
CA TRP A 62 -10.93 -7.60 4.53
C TRP A 62 -10.33 -7.17 5.87
N VAL A 63 -11.05 -7.39 6.98
CA VAL A 63 -10.53 -7.06 8.32
C VAL A 63 -9.27 -7.87 8.63
N GLY A 64 -9.30 -9.19 8.40
CA GLY A 64 -8.15 -10.06 8.63
C GLY A 64 -6.93 -9.64 7.81
N GLY A 65 -7.15 -9.38 6.51
CA GLY A 65 -6.12 -8.87 5.61
C GLY A 65 -5.56 -7.53 6.07
N ALA A 66 -6.43 -6.57 6.45
CA ALA A 66 -6.02 -5.26 6.91
C ALA A 66 -5.18 -5.30 8.19
N VAL A 67 -5.56 -6.15 9.16
CA VAL A 67 -4.80 -6.30 10.40
C VAL A 67 -3.42 -6.91 10.13
N VAL A 68 -3.36 -8.04 9.42
CA VAL A 68 -2.10 -8.73 9.12
C VAL A 68 -1.16 -7.82 8.32
N ALA A 69 -1.66 -7.18 7.28
CA ALA A 69 -0.88 -6.27 6.48
C ALA A 69 -0.44 -5.00 7.21
N SER A 70 -1.24 -4.50 8.16
CA SER A 70 -0.84 -3.36 9.00
C SER A 70 0.33 -3.72 9.90
N LEU A 71 0.28 -4.90 10.54
CA LEU A 71 1.41 -5.42 11.33
C LEU A 71 2.66 -5.59 10.46
N VAL A 72 2.51 -6.24 9.31
CA VAL A 72 3.59 -6.45 8.34
C VAL A 72 4.15 -5.13 7.81
N GLY A 73 3.29 -4.16 7.52
CA GLY A 73 3.69 -2.81 7.11
C GLY A 73 4.50 -2.10 8.18
N MET A 74 4.09 -2.16 9.45
CA MET A 74 4.86 -1.58 10.56
C MET A 74 6.25 -2.20 10.71
N LEU A 75 6.40 -3.50 10.42
CA LEU A 75 7.69 -4.21 10.47
C LEU A 75 8.57 -3.93 9.25
N LEU A 76 7.96 -3.87 8.05
CA LEU A 76 8.68 -3.66 6.79
C LEU A 76 9.20 -2.23 6.65
N PHE A 77 8.41 -1.24 7.06
CA PHE A 77 8.77 0.17 6.96
C PHE A 77 9.61 0.57 8.18
N ASN A 78 10.91 0.31 8.14
CA ASN A 78 11.81 0.85 9.15
C ASN A 78 12.18 2.31 8.81
N ALA A 79 12.07 3.21 9.78
CA ALA A 79 12.43 4.62 9.64
C ALA A 79 13.90 4.90 10.00
N GLU A 80 14.74 3.86 9.98
CA GLU A 80 16.18 3.98 10.22
C GLU A 80 16.79 4.92 9.18
N GLY A 81 17.40 6.02 9.65
CA GLY A 81 17.97 7.05 8.79
C GLY A 81 16.98 8.09 8.26
N ALA A 82 15.70 8.05 8.67
CA ALA A 82 14.75 9.10 8.34
C ALA A 82 15.19 10.43 8.96
N ARG A 83 15.32 11.49 8.15
CA ARG A 83 15.72 12.82 8.60
C ARG A 83 14.55 13.79 8.50
N LEU A 84 14.44 14.68 9.48
CA LEU A 84 13.56 15.84 9.38
C LEU A 84 14.21 16.87 8.46
N ASP A 85 13.46 17.35 7.48
CA ASP A 85 13.84 18.49 6.65
C ASP A 85 14.00 19.76 7.51
N ALA A 86 14.65 20.79 6.96
CA ALA A 86 15.01 22.01 7.69
C ALA A 86 13.81 22.72 8.34
N ASN A 87 12.61 22.56 7.76
CA ASN A 87 11.37 23.17 8.24
C ASN A 87 10.63 22.33 9.32
N GLY A 88 11.10 21.13 9.66
CA GLY A 88 10.52 20.30 10.73
C GLY A 88 9.15 19.65 10.43
N GLU A 89 8.62 19.80 9.21
CA GLU A 89 7.31 19.29 8.78
C GLU A 89 7.37 18.13 7.78
N THR A 90 8.49 17.97 7.07
CA THR A 90 8.69 16.94 6.05
C THR A 90 9.67 15.88 6.52
N LEU A 91 9.30 14.61 6.31
CA LEU A 91 10.14 13.46 6.59
C LEU A 91 10.86 13.06 5.30
N VAL A 92 12.19 13.14 5.31
CA VAL A 92 13.04 12.65 4.23
C VAL A 92 13.40 11.21 4.54
N LEU A 93 12.85 10.28 3.76
CA LEU A 93 13.16 8.86 3.89
C LEU A 93 14.27 8.47 2.91
N PRO A 94 15.29 7.71 3.37
CA PRO A 94 16.20 7.05 2.47
C PRO A 94 15.41 6.04 1.62
N GLY A 95 15.53 6.14 0.31
CA GLY A 95 14.88 5.20 -0.59
C GLY A 95 15.39 3.78 -0.33
N THR A 96 14.46 2.84 -0.17
CA THR A 96 14.80 1.44 0.15
C THR A 96 14.21 0.53 -0.92
N TRP A 97 14.99 -0.48 -1.34
CA TRP A 97 14.57 -1.52 -2.30
C TRP A 97 13.29 -2.28 -1.88
N LYS A 98 13.06 -2.40 -0.56
CA LYS A 98 11.84 -2.96 0.04
C LYS A 98 10.56 -2.28 -0.50
N THR A 99 10.59 -0.97 -0.72
CA THR A 99 9.44 -0.21 -1.24
C THR A 99 9.07 -0.66 -2.66
N LEU A 100 10.08 -0.91 -3.51
CA LEU A 100 9.87 -1.40 -4.87
C LEU A 100 9.35 -2.83 -4.89
N LEU A 101 9.86 -3.72 -4.02
CA LEU A 101 9.37 -5.09 -3.94
C LEU A 101 7.89 -5.14 -3.52
N ILE A 102 7.50 -4.31 -2.54
CA ILE A 102 6.11 -4.19 -2.10
C ILE A 102 5.22 -3.60 -3.21
N SER A 103 5.68 -2.55 -3.92
CA SER A 103 4.90 -1.96 -5.01
C SER A 103 4.67 -2.95 -6.16
N GLN A 104 5.67 -3.79 -6.45
CA GLN A 104 5.56 -4.84 -7.46
C GLN A 104 4.61 -5.96 -7.03
N LEU A 105 4.72 -6.42 -5.79
CA LEU A 105 3.80 -7.42 -5.24
C LEU A 105 2.35 -6.91 -5.29
N PHE A 106 2.14 -5.65 -4.92
CA PHE A 106 0.82 -5.01 -4.96
C PHE A 106 0.26 -4.95 -6.39
N PHE A 107 1.08 -4.58 -7.37
CA PHE A 107 0.69 -4.58 -8.78
C PHE A 107 0.32 -5.99 -9.27
N ALA A 108 1.17 -6.99 -9.01
CA ALA A 108 0.95 -8.37 -9.45
C ALA A 108 -0.38 -8.93 -8.91
N VAL A 109 -0.66 -8.66 -7.64
CA VAL A 109 -1.91 -9.06 -7.00
C VAL A 109 -3.10 -8.33 -7.64
N LYS A 110 -3.06 -6.99 -7.76
CA LYS A 110 -4.16 -6.22 -8.38
C LYS A 110 -4.42 -6.61 -9.83
N TYR A 111 -3.36 -6.85 -10.59
CA TYR A 111 -3.44 -7.31 -11.96
C TYR A 111 -4.15 -8.67 -12.06
N TYR A 112 -3.79 -9.63 -11.22
CA TYR A 112 -4.43 -10.94 -11.18
C TYR A 112 -5.94 -10.83 -10.92
N PHE A 113 -6.37 -10.06 -9.91
CA PHE A 113 -7.80 -9.89 -9.61
C PHE A 113 -8.54 -9.11 -10.69
N GLY A 114 -7.93 -8.08 -11.29
CA GLY A 114 -8.53 -7.34 -12.40
C GLY A 114 -8.71 -8.21 -13.64
N TYR A 115 -7.71 -9.04 -13.96
CA TYR A 115 -7.82 -10.03 -15.05
C TYR A 115 -8.97 -11.01 -14.78
N GLN A 116 -9.05 -11.59 -13.58
CA GLN A 116 -10.12 -12.52 -13.20
C GLN A 116 -11.51 -11.87 -13.28
N GLN A 117 -11.63 -10.60 -12.88
CA GLN A 117 -12.88 -9.84 -12.99
C GLN A 117 -13.35 -9.66 -14.44
N THR A 118 -12.41 -9.51 -15.37
CA THR A 118 -12.72 -9.23 -16.77
C THR A 118 -13.03 -10.51 -17.55
N VAL A 119 -12.32 -11.61 -17.25
CA VAL A 119 -12.43 -12.86 -18.00
C VAL A 119 -13.52 -13.79 -17.43
N HIS A 120 -13.72 -13.78 -16.11
CA HIS A 120 -14.65 -14.68 -15.44
C HIS A 120 -15.50 -13.98 -14.37
N PRO A 121 -16.44 -13.11 -14.76
CA PRO A 121 -17.27 -12.36 -13.81
C PRO A 121 -18.13 -13.26 -12.91
N LEU A 122 -18.59 -14.44 -13.38
CA LEU A 122 -19.31 -15.40 -12.54
C LEU A 122 -18.43 -16.03 -11.44
N LEU A 123 -17.11 -16.11 -11.63
CA LEU A 123 -16.20 -16.63 -10.60
C LEU A 123 -16.08 -15.67 -9.41
N LEU A 124 -16.27 -14.36 -9.61
CA LEU A 124 -16.23 -13.37 -8.53
C LEU A 124 -17.37 -13.54 -7.51
N SER A 125 -18.48 -14.14 -7.91
CA SER A 125 -19.60 -14.45 -7.03
C SER A 125 -19.35 -15.67 -6.13
N THR A 126 -18.28 -16.42 -6.40
CA THR A 126 -17.94 -17.60 -5.57
C THR A 126 -17.40 -17.16 -4.20
N PRO A 127 -17.70 -17.91 -3.13
CA PRO A 127 -17.25 -17.57 -1.78
C PRO A 127 -15.72 -17.49 -1.67
N ALA A 128 -14.98 -18.34 -2.39
CA ALA A 128 -13.52 -18.29 -2.42
C ALA A 128 -13.00 -16.97 -3.00
N MET A 129 -13.62 -16.47 -4.07
CA MET A 129 -13.17 -15.25 -4.73
C MET A 129 -13.61 -13.98 -3.98
N LEU A 130 -14.78 -14.00 -3.31
CA LEU A 130 -15.18 -12.94 -2.37
C LEU A 130 -14.18 -12.81 -1.22
N VAL A 131 -13.75 -13.92 -0.62
CA VAL A 131 -12.71 -13.93 0.42
C VAL A 131 -11.39 -13.39 -0.14
N ALA A 132 -11.00 -13.82 -1.34
CA ALA A 132 -9.74 -13.39 -1.95
C ALA A 132 -9.72 -11.88 -2.27
N VAL A 133 -10.79 -11.35 -2.88
CA VAL A 133 -10.94 -9.91 -3.18
C VAL A 133 -10.98 -9.09 -1.89
N GLY A 134 -11.73 -9.55 -0.88
CA GLY A 134 -11.78 -8.93 0.43
C GLY A 134 -10.41 -8.90 1.10
N ALA A 135 -9.74 -10.04 1.18
CA ALA A 135 -8.40 -10.18 1.78
C ALA A 135 -7.38 -9.27 1.09
N VAL A 136 -7.36 -9.22 -0.24
CA VAL A 136 -6.40 -8.40 -1.00
C VAL A 136 -6.67 -6.91 -0.82
N SER A 137 -7.94 -6.51 -0.83
CA SER A 137 -8.34 -5.14 -0.56
C SER A 137 -7.96 -4.73 0.86
N GLY A 138 -8.20 -5.62 1.82
CA GLY A 138 -7.76 -5.47 3.21
C GLY A 138 -6.25 -5.35 3.34
N LEU A 139 -5.50 -6.28 2.75
CA LEU A 139 -4.03 -6.30 2.77
C LEU A 139 -3.44 -5.00 2.22
N THR A 140 -4.03 -4.47 1.15
CA THR A 140 -3.61 -3.21 0.55
C THR A 140 -3.75 -2.07 1.55
N VAL A 141 -4.97 -1.88 2.06
CA VAL A 141 -5.30 -0.82 3.02
C VAL A 141 -4.44 -0.96 4.28
N GLY A 142 -4.31 -2.18 4.79
CA GLY A 142 -3.50 -2.52 5.95
C GLY A 142 -2.05 -2.08 5.79
N LEU A 143 -1.40 -2.41 4.66
CA LEU A 143 0.00 -2.05 4.41
C LEU A 143 0.21 -0.53 4.45
N PHE A 144 -0.69 0.23 3.81
CA PHE A 144 -0.62 1.69 3.81
C PHE A 144 -0.90 2.29 5.19
N CYS A 145 -1.88 1.76 5.93
CA CYS A 145 -2.15 2.17 7.31
C CYS A 145 -0.96 1.88 8.24
N GLY A 146 -0.37 0.68 8.15
CA GLY A 146 0.80 0.29 8.93
C GLY A 146 2.00 1.19 8.64
N ARG A 147 2.25 1.50 7.36
CA ARG A 147 3.25 2.48 6.93
C ARG A 147 3.00 3.85 7.58
N ALA A 148 1.77 4.37 7.48
CA ALA A 148 1.42 5.68 8.01
C ALA A 148 1.63 5.78 9.53
N VAL A 149 1.20 4.76 10.29
CA VAL A 149 1.38 4.71 11.76
C VAL A 149 2.85 4.68 12.11
N ARG A 150 3.66 3.86 11.44
CA ARG A 150 5.09 3.72 11.71
C ARG A 150 5.85 5.01 11.40
N LEU A 151 5.54 5.67 10.29
CA LEU A 151 6.13 6.95 9.89
C LEU A 151 5.74 8.08 10.83
N GLN A 152 4.49 8.10 11.32
CA GLN A 152 4.09 9.06 12.35
C GLN A 152 4.83 8.85 13.67
N ARG A 153 4.98 7.59 14.13
CA ARG A 153 5.76 7.29 15.33
C ARG A 153 7.21 7.76 15.19
N ALA A 154 7.83 7.54 14.04
CA ALA A 154 9.17 8.02 13.75
C ALA A 154 9.25 9.55 13.74
N LEU A 155 8.29 10.24 13.12
CA LEU A 155 8.22 11.69 13.10
C LEU A 155 8.11 12.28 14.52
N THR A 156 7.22 11.70 15.36
CA THR A 156 7.03 12.13 16.74
C THR A 156 8.28 11.88 17.59
N ALA A 157 8.94 10.73 17.41
CA ALA A 157 10.20 10.42 18.10
C ALA A 157 11.33 11.40 17.74
N LEU A 158 11.52 11.68 16.45
CA LEU A 158 12.53 12.63 15.98
C LEU A 158 12.25 14.08 16.41
N ARG A 159 10.97 14.47 16.52
CA ARG A 159 10.58 15.78 17.09
C ARG A 159 10.86 15.85 18.58
N ARG A 160 10.62 14.77 19.33
CA ARG A 160 10.94 14.69 20.76
C ARG A 160 12.44 14.85 20.99
N ASP A 161 13.26 14.22 20.16
CA ASP A 161 14.72 14.28 20.26
C ASP A 161 15.27 15.69 19.91
N LYS A 162 14.76 16.33 18.85
CA LYS A 162 15.05 17.75 18.58
C LYS A 162 14.49 18.71 19.63
N GLY A 163 13.39 18.34 20.29
CA GLY A 163 12.75 19.12 21.36
C GLY A 163 13.40 18.96 22.74
N VAL A 164 14.34 18.03 22.91
CA VAL A 164 15.13 17.83 24.14
C VAL A 164 16.45 18.62 24.10
N VAL A 165 16.77 19.28 22.98
CA VAL A 165 17.90 20.23 22.90
C VAL A 165 17.41 21.65 23.21
N LEU A 166 17.02 21.90 24.46
CA LEU A 166 17.10 23.23 25.05
C LEU A 166 17.64 23.09 26.49
N PRO A 167 18.88 23.54 26.76
CA PRO A 167 19.36 23.74 28.12
C PRO A 167 18.60 24.86 28.84
#